data_AF-A0A847QRG0-F1
#
_entry.id   AF-A0A847QRG0-F1
#
_cell.length_a   1.000
_cell.length_b   1.000
_cell.length_c   1.000
_cell.angle_alpha   90.00
_cell.angle_beta   90.00
_cell.angle_gamma   90.00
#
_symmetry.space_group_name_H-M   'P 1'
#
loop_
_entity.id
_entity.type
_entity.pdbx_description
1 polymer ?
#
loop_
_entity_poly.entity_id
_entity_poly.type
_entity_poly.pdbx_seq_one_letter_code
_entity_poly.pdbx_strand_id
1 'polypeptide(L)'
;MKILKAQFIQDFIRLTEDAFHKGWHERNGGNLSYRMKPEEVEEVKDELCYQKNFEAIGVTVKNLASEYFLVTGSGKFFRNIVLAPQDNIAIIQIDDKGEKYRIVWGLEQGGKPTSELPSHLLNHSVKKEISKGIHRVILHSHTTNLIALTFVLPLDDVVFTRELWEMATECPVVF
;
A
#
# COMPACT_ATOMS: atom_id res chain seq x y z
N MET A 1 9.96 -0.84 20.60
CA MET A 1 10.54 -0.74 19.24
C MET A 1 10.36 0.69 18.78
N LYS A 2 11.42 1.38 18.34
CA LYS A 2 11.32 2.81 18.01
C LYS A 2 10.59 3.00 16.68
N ILE A 3 10.73 2.06 15.75
CA ILE A 3 10.06 2.01 14.44
C ILE A 3 8.54 2.07 14.58
N LEU A 4 7.97 1.31 15.53
CA LEU A 4 6.51 1.35 15.77
C LEU A 4 6.05 2.71 16.31
N LYS A 5 6.94 3.55 16.85
CA LYS A 5 6.61 4.91 17.29
C LYS A 5 6.83 5.97 16.20
N ALA A 6 7.42 5.61 15.06
CA ALA A 6 7.63 6.53 13.95
C ALA A 6 6.28 6.97 13.37
N GLN A 7 6.17 8.26 13.05
CA GLN A 7 4.88 8.86 12.66
C GLN A 7 4.28 8.20 11.41
N PHE A 8 5.10 7.90 10.41
CA PHE A 8 4.63 7.27 9.17
C PHE A 8 4.09 5.84 9.38
N ILE A 9 4.58 5.12 10.40
CA ILE A 9 4.06 3.80 10.79
C ILE A 9 2.71 3.98 11.49
N GLN A 10 2.61 4.94 12.40
CA GLN A 10 1.35 5.27 13.09
C GLN A 10 0.26 5.71 12.11
N ASP A 11 0.61 6.54 11.12
CA ASP A 11 -0.33 6.97 10.07
C ASP A 11 -0.79 5.80 9.20
N PHE A 12 0.11 4.86 8.87
CA PHE A 12 -0.25 3.64 8.14
C PHE A 12 -1.22 2.77 8.95
N ILE A 13 -0.95 2.57 10.24
CA ILE A 13 -1.83 1.82 11.15
C ILE A 13 -3.21 2.48 11.22
N ARG A 14 -3.25 3.79 11.46
CA ARG A 14 -4.51 4.57 11.54
C ARG A 14 -5.33 4.44 10.26
N LEU A 15 -4.71 4.60 9.09
CA LEU A 15 -5.41 4.45 7.81
C LEU A 15 -6.04 3.07 7.66
N THR A 16 -5.34 2.01 8.06
CA THR A 16 -5.89 0.65 7.97
C THR A 16 -7.03 0.39 8.97
N GLU A 17 -6.96 0.99 10.16
CA GLU A 17 -8.02 0.91 11.17
C GLU A 17 -9.28 1.67 10.71
N ASP A 18 -9.12 2.90 10.23
CA ASP A 18 -10.21 3.72 9.70
C ASP A 18 -10.91 3.03 8.52
N ALA A 19 -10.13 2.48 7.59
CA ALA A 19 -10.67 1.77 6.43
C ALA A 19 -11.41 0.48 6.84
N PHE A 20 -10.93 -0.22 7.87
CA PHE A 20 -11.67 -1.35 8.45
C PHE A 20 -12.99 -0.91 9.08
N HIS A 21 -13.00 0.19 9.87
CA HIS A 21 -14.22 0.73 10.47
C HIS A 21 -15.23 1.27 9.45
N LYS A 22 -14.77 1.70 8.27
CA LYS A 22 -15.64 2.02 7.13
C LYS A 22 -16.31 0.79 6.50
N GLY A 23 -15.92 -0.42 6.91
CA GLY A 23 -16.45 -1.67 6.36
C GLY A 23 -15.88 -2.04 4.99
N TRP A 24 -14.74 -1.46 4.60
CA TRP A 24 -14.15 -1.66 3.26
C TRP A 24 -13.19 -2.85 3.16
N HIS A 25 -12.94 -3.54 4.28
CA HIS A 25 -11.89 -4.56 4.40
C HIS A 25 -12.38 -5.74 5.23
N GLU A 26 -13.28 -6.55 4.67
CA GLU A 26 -13.66 -7.82 5.25
C GLU A 26 -12.54 -8.86 5.14
N ARG A 27 -12.30 -9.63 6.22
CA ARG A 27 -11.26 -10.65 6.28
C ARG A 27 -9.89 -10.10 5.81
N ASN A 28 -9.37 -10.61 4.70
CA ASN A 28 -8.10 -10.23 4.09
C ASN A 28 -8.29 -9.42 2.79
N GLY A 29 -9.48 -8.87 2.57
CA GLY A 29 -9.83 -8.04 1.41
C GLY A 29 -9.16 -6.68 1.48
N GLY A 30 -8.57 -6.26 0.37
CA GLY A 30 -7.78 -5.04 0.27
C GLY A 30 -6.33 -5.15 0.76
N ASN A 31 -5.52 -4.18 0.36
CA ASN A 31 -4.10 -4.07 0.68
C ASN A 31 -3.61 -2.63 0.49
N LEU A 32 -2.52 -2.30 1.19
CA LEU A 32 -1.98 -0.94 1.25
C LEU A 32 -0.47 -1.01 1.05
N SER A 33 0.05 -0.12 0.21
CA SER A 33 1.49 0.13 0.12
C SER A 33 1.81 1.62 0.13
N TYR A 34 2.85 1.97 0.88
CA TYR A 34 3.39 3.31 1.01
C TYR A 34 4.86 3.34 0.60
N ARG A 35 5.20 4.21 -0.36
CA ARG A 35 6.56 4.45 -0.85
C ARG A 35 7.26 5.45 0.08
N MET A 36 8.13 4.92 0.93
CA MET A 36 8.76 5.67 2.02
C MET A 36 9.62 6.81 1.50
N LYS A 37 9.72 7.89 2.28
CA LYS A 37 10.66 8.97 2.01
C LYS A 37 12.06 8.60 2.50
N PRO A 38 13.13 9.11 1.88
CA PRO A 38 14.50 8.83 2.32
C PRO A 38 14.75 9.14 3.80
N GLU A 39 14.20 10.23 4.30
CA GLU A 39 14.31 10.63 5.72
C GLU A 39 13.63 9.66 6.68
N GLU A 40 12.51 9.04 6.27
CA GLU A 40 11.79 8.02 7.07
C GLU A 40 12.58 6.71 7.10
N VAL A 41 13.25 6.35 6.00
CA VAL A 41 14.15 5.18 5.96
C VAL A 41 15.34 5.39 6.89
N GLU A 42 15.94 6.58 6.86
CA GLU A 42 17.05 6.95 7.73
C GLU A 42 16.65 6.96 9.21
N GLU A 43 15.45 7.46 9.54
CA GLU A 43 14.91 7.47 10.91
C GLU A 43 14.86 6.07 11.55
N VAL A 44 14.55 5.04 10.75
CA VAL A 44 14.32 3.67 11.26
C VAL A 44 15.44 2.69 10.89
N LYS A 45 16.54 3.17 10.30
CA LYS A 45 17.60 2.33 9.72
C LYS A 45 18.19 1.31 10.70
N ASP A 46 18.29 1.66 11.97
CA ASP A 46 18.90 0.82 13.02
C ASP A 46 18.01 -0.39 13.37
N GLU A 47 16.73 -0.38 12.98
CA GLU A 47 15.79 -1.49 13.16
C GLU A 47 15.56 -2.29 11.86
N LEU A 48 16.23 -1.93 10.76
CA LEU A 48 16.17 -2.66 9.50
C LEU A 48 17.19 -3.82 9.48
N CYS A 49 16.72 -5.01 9.12
CA CYS A 49 17.52 -6.23 9.02
C CYS A 49 17.66 -6.69 7.56
N TYR A 50 18.89 -6.65 7.05
CA TYR A 50 19.20 -6.95 5.65
C TYR A 50 19.62 -8.41 5.40
N GLN A 51 19.37 -9.30 6.35
CA GLN A 51 19.77 -10.72 6.26
C GLN A 51 18.86 -11.56 5.37
N LYS A 52 17.61 -11.12 5.12
CA LYS A 52 16.68 -11.84 4.24
C LYS A 52 17.14 -11.72 2.78
N ASN A 53 17.04 -12.83 2.06
CA ASN A 53 17.38 -12.88 0.63
C ASN A 53 16.39 -12.08 -0.21
N PHE A 54 16.86 -11.64 -1.37
CA PHE A 54 16.00 -11.06 -2.40
C PHE A 54 15.13 -12.14 -3.05
N GLU A 55 13.83 -11.86 -3.14
CA GLU A 55 12.81 -12.64 -3.83
C GLU A 55 12.38 -11.90 -5.11
N ALA A 56 12.04 -12.65 -6.16
CA ALA A 56 11.55 -12.05 -7.41
C ALA A 56 10.23 -11.30 -7.19
N ILE A 57 10.13 -10.09 -7.75
CA ILE A 57 8.86 -9.37 -7.82
C ILE A 57 7.96 -10.03 -8.88
N GLY A 58 8.55 -10.48 -9.99
CA GLY A 58 7.83 -11.01 -11.16
C GLY A 58 7.53 -9.96 -12.24
N VAL A 59 7.87 -8.70 -11.98
CA VAL A 59 7.86 -7.58 -12.93
C VAL A 59 9.09 -6.71 -12.70
N THR A 60 9.43 -5.84 -13.66
CA THR A 60 10.55 -4.90 -13.53
C THR A 60 10.04 -3.47 -13.32
N VAL A 61 10.48 -2.82 -12.24
CA VAL A 61 10.16 -1.45 -11.85
C VAL A 61 11.43 -0.61 -11.66
N LYS A 62 12.17 -0.39 -12.75
CA LYS A 62 13.51 0.25 -12.73
C LYS A 62 13.53 1.61 -12.01
N ASN A 63 12.49 2.42 -12.19
CA ASN A 63 12.38 3.74 -11.57
C ASN A 63 12.10 3.68 -10.06
N LEU A 64 11.90 2.49 -9.48
CA LEU A 64 11.73 2.25 -8.04
C LEU A 64 12.94 1.52 -7.42
N ALA A 65 14.02 1.34 -8.18
CA ALA A 65 15.22 0.66 -7.70
C ALA A 65 15.78 1.29 -6.42
N SER A 66 16.23 0.45 -5.50
CA SER A 66 16.75 0.83 -4.17
C SER A 66 15.76 1.53 -3.23
N GLU A 67 14.50 1.74 -3.62
CA GLU A 67 13.48 2.35 -2.75
C GLU A 67 12.89 1.38 -1.74
N TYR A 68 12.27 1.95 -0.70
CA TYR A 68 11.65 1.22 0.40
C TYR A 68 10.14 1.43 0.41
N PHE A 69 9.41 0.36 0.76
CA PHE A 69 7.96 0.39 0.82
C PHE A 69 7.48 -0.24 2.12
N LEU A 70 6.54 0.44 2.78
CA LEU A 70 5.73 -0.13 3.86
C LEU A 70 4.50 -0.78 3.24
N VAL A 71 4.29 -2.07 3.49
CA VAL A 71 3.26 -2.87 2.81
C VAL A 71 2.51 -3.77 3.78
N THR A 72 1.23 -4.03 3.50
CA THR A 72 0.47 -5.08 4.18
C THR A 72 0.93 -6.47 3.74
N GLY A 73 0.89 -7.44 4.64
CA GLY A 73 1.19 -8.84 4.35
C GLY A 73 0.07 -9.58 3.61
N SER A 74 0.43 -10.64 2.88
CA SER A 74 -0.54 -11.52 2.23
C SER A 74 -1.38 -12.29 3.26
N GLY A 75 -2.69 -12.33 3.04
CA GLY A 75 -3.65 -12.97 3.93
C GLY A 75 -3.83 -12.28 5.29
N LYS A 76 -3.21 -11.12 5.52
CA LYS A 76 -3.33 -10.34 6.76
C LYS A 76 -4.59 -9.49 6.74
N PHE A 77 -5.11 -9.20 7.92
CA PHE A 77 -6.41 -8.56 8.09
C PHE A 77 -6.17 -7.12 8.53
N PHE A 78 -6.83 -6.14 7.88
CA PHE A 78 -6.69 -4.72 8.26
C PHE A 78 -7.01 -4.50 9.73
N ARG A 79 -8.07 -5.15 10.24
CA ARG A 79 -8.46 -5.17 11.66
C ARG A 79 -7.31 -5.52 12.62
N ASN A 80 -6.39 -6.37 12.21
CA ASN A 80 -5.33 -6.87 13.10
C ASN A 80 -4.07 -6.01 13.06
N ILE A 81 -3.97 -5.05 12.13
CA ILE A 81 -2.79 -4.20 12.00
C ILE A 81 -2.59 -3.35 13.26
N VAL A 82 -3.64 -2.75 13.82
CA VAL A 82 -3.54 -1.98 15.07
C VAL A 82 -3.15 -2.85 16.28
N LEU A 83 -3.49 -4.14 16.26
CA LEU A 83 -3.23 -5.06 17.36
C LEU A 83 -1.80 -5.62 17.36
N ALA A 84 -1.27 -5.89 16.17
CA ALA A 84 0.07 -6.44 15.99
C ALA A 84 0.67 -5.98 14.65
N PRO A 85 1.12 -4.72 14.52
CA PRO A 85 1.65 -4.20 13.27
C PRO A 85 2.80 -5.06 12.75
N GLN A 86 3.75 -5.42 13.62
CA GLN A 86 4.93 -6.23 13.28
C GLN A 86 4.61 -7.60 12.64
N ASP A 87 3.40 -8.12 12.84
CA ASP A 87 2.95 -9.40 12.29
C ASP A 87 2.11 -9.26 11.01
N ASN A 88 1.63 -8.04 10.71
CA ASN A 88 0.66 -7.79 9.64
C ASN A 88 1.20 -6.88 8.54
N ILE A 89 2.25 -6.10 8.80
CA ILE A 89 2.89 -5.22 7.82
C ILE A 89 4.40 -5.52 7.74
N ALA A 90 5.03 -5.09 6.65
CA ALA A 90 6.47 -5.20 6.45
C ALA A 90 7.02 -3.94 5.78
N ILE A 91 8.30 -3.66 6.04
CA ILE A 91 9.10 -2.79 5.18
C ILE A 91 9.87 -3.69 4.22
N ILE A 92 9.76 -3.41 2.93
CA ILE A 92 10.54 -4.07 1.88
C ILE A 92 11.50 -3.08 1.22
N GLN A 93 12.62 -3.60 0.73
CA GLN A 93 13.55 -2.87 -0.13
C GLN A 93 13.54 -3.50 -1.52
N ILE A 94 13.51 -2.66 -2.55
CA ILE A 94 13.68 -3.06 -3.95
C ILE A 94 15.18 -3.11 -4.29
N ASP A 95 15.61 -4.09 -5.08
CA ASP A 95 17.01 -4.18 -5.53
C ASP A 95 17.43 -3.04 -6.46
N ASP A 96 18.70 -3.01 -6.82
CA ASP A 96 19.31 -2.00 -7.69
C ASP A 96 18.80 -2.07 -9.14
N LYS A 97 18.17 -3.18 -9.54
CA LYS A 97 17.62 -3.40 -10.88
C LYS A 97 16.11 -3.19 -10.97
N GLY A 98 15.41 -3.14 -9.85
CA GLY A 98 13.95 -3.06 -9.82
C GLY A 98 13.26 -4.39 -10.12
N GLU A 99 13.93 -5.53 -9.92
CA GLU A 99 13.46 -6.88 -10.30
C GLU A 99 13.12 -7.75 -9.09
N LYS A 100 13.73 -7.45 -7.95
CA LYS A 100 13.58 -8.21 -6.71
C LYS A 100 13.29 -7.31 -5.53
N TYR A 101 12.69 -7.90 -4.50
CA TYR A 101 12.50 -7.25 -3.21
C TYR A 101 13.07 -8.12 -2.09
N ARG A 102 13.42 -7.52 -0.96
CA ARG A 102 13.65 -8.24 0.30
C ARG A 102 12.87 -7.58 1.42
N ILE A 103 12.38 -8.37 2.37
CA ILE A 103 11.80 -7.84 3.61
C ILE A 103 12.95 -7.40 4.52
N VAL A 104 12.90 -6.15 4.99
CA VAL A 104 13.90 -5.60 5.90
C VAL A 104 13.35 -5.34 7.30
N TRP A 105 12.03 -5.37 7.48
CA TRP A 105 11.39 -5.33 8.80
C TRP A 105 9.96 -5.89 8.72
N GLY A 106 9.43 -6.38 9.84
CA GLY A 106 8.05 -6.86 9.95
C GLY A 106 7.82 -8.26 9.38
N LEU A 107 6.55 -8.68 9.40
CA LEU A 107 6.12 -10.07 9.21
C LEU A 107 6.93 -11.04 10.09
N GLU A 108 6.97 -10.76 11.40
CA GLU A 108 7.81 -11.50 12.37
C GLU A 108 7.42 -12.97 12.50
N GLN A 109 6.12 -13.27 12.44
CA GLN A 109 5.60 -14.65 12.37
C GLN A 109 5.71 -15.28 10.97
N GLY A 110 6.55 -14.71 10.10
CA GLY A 110 6.70 -15.13 8.71
C GLY A 110 5.55 -14.65 7.81
N GLY A 111 5.57 -15.17 6.58
CA GLY A 111 4.70 -14.72 5.50
C GLY A 111 5.44 -13.87 4.47
N LYS A 112 4.67 -13.27 3.58
CA LYS A 112 5.15 -12.44 2.46
C LYS A 112 4.32 -11.15 2.38
N PRO A 113 4.79 -10.10 1.68
CA PRO A 113 3.95 -8.98 1.30
C PRO A 113 2.67 -9.43 0.59
N THR A 114 1.68 -8.53 0.46
CA THR A 114 0.46 -8.79 -0.31
C THR A 114 0.75 -9.52 -1.62
N SER A 115 -0.11 -10.47 -1.99
CA SER A 115 -0.02 -11.18 -3.27
C SER A 115 -0.10 -10.25 -4.48
N GLU A 116 -0.65 -9.05 -4.29
CA GLU A 116 -0.77 -8.00 -5.30
C GLU A 116 0.43 -7.04 -5.33
N LEU A 117 1.54 -7.37 -4.66
CA LEU A 117 2.75 -6.54 -4.65
C LEU A 117 3.21 -6.12 -6.07
N PRO A 118 3.22 -7.00 -7.09
CA PRO A 118 3.59 -6.59 -8.45
C PRO A 118 2.70 -5.47 -8.99
N SER A 119 1.37 -5.59 -8.80
CA SER A 119 0.40 -4.58 -9.21
C SER A 119 0.59 -3.27 -8.45
N HIS A 120 0.88 -3.32 -7.15
CA HIS A 120 1.19 -2.13 -6.35
C HIS A 120 2.43 -1.40 -6.88
N LEU A 121 3.52 -2.14 -7.13
CA LEU A 121 4.77 -1.55 -7.60
C LEU A 121 4.65 -0.98 -9.01
N LEU A 122 3.90 -1.62 -9.91
CA LEU A 122 3.59 -1.05 -11.22
C LEU A 122 2.80 0.26 -11.11
N ASN A 123 1.78 0.31 -10.24
CA ASN A 123 1.04 1.54 -9.99
C ASN A 123 1.93 2.62 -9.38
N HIS A 124 2.79 2.30 -8.41
CA HIS A 124 3.77 3.24 -7.88
C HIS A 124 4.73 3.77 -8.95
N SER A 125 5.19 2.91 -9.85
CA SER A 125 6.07 3.30 -10.96
C SER A 125 5.40 4.36 -11.84
N VAL A 126 4.18 4.08 -12.32
CA VAL A 126 3.41 5.02 -13.16
C VAL A 126 3.10 6.29 -12.39
N LYS A 127 2.60 6.18 -11.15
CA LYS A 127 2.20 7.34 -10.34
C LYS A 127 3.40 8.20 -9.94
N LYS A 128 4.56 7.61 -9.66
CA LYS A 128 5.80 8.37 -9.40
C LYS A 128 6.20 9.19 -10.61
N GLU A 129 6.13 8.62 -11.81
CA GLU A 129 6.50 9.32 -13.04
C GLU A 129 5.56 10.50 -13.32
N ILE A 130 4.25 10.26 -13.39
CA ILE A 130 3.28 11.30 -13.76
C ILE A 130 3.15 12.41 -12.71
N SER A 131 3.35 12.08 -11.42
CA SER A 131 3.24 13.05 -10.32
C SER A 131 4.58 13.65 -9.92
N LYS A 132 5.67 13.36 -10.64
CA LYS A 132 7.04 13.78 -10.28
C LYS A 132 7.41 13.42 -8.84
N GLY A 133 6.97 12.24 -8.40
CA GLY A 133 7.27 11.68 -7.09
C GLY A 133 6.39 12.17 -5.93
N ILE A 134 5.36 12.97 -6.19
CA ILE A 134 4.41 13.45 -5.15
C ILE A 134 3.57 12.30 -4.61
N HIS A 135 3.03 11.45 -5.49
CA HIS A 135 2.21 10.31 -5.07
C HIS A 135 3.08 9.19 -4.46
N ARG A 136 2.63 8.68 -3.31
CA ARG A 136 3.35 7.69 -2.50
C ARG A 136 2.47 6.60 -1.91
N VAL A 137 1.16 6.62 -2.09
CA VAL A 137 0.24 5.65 -1.50
C VAL A 137 -0.56 4.96 -2.60
N ILE A 138 -0.68 3.64 -2.51
CA ILE A 138 -1.63 2.83 -3.27
C ILE A 138 -2.46 2.03 -2.27
N LEU A 139 -3.77 2.26 -2.25
CA LEU A 139 -4.74 1.59 -1.41
C LEU A 139 -5.76 0.88 -2.30
N HIS A 140 -5.85 -0.44 -2.16
CA HIS A 140 -6.94 -1.24 -2.71
C HIS A 140 -7.90 -1.59 -1.58
N SER A 141 -9.19 -1.31 -1.79
CA SER A 141 -10.26 -1.49 -0.80
C SER A 141 -11.53 -2.01 -1.47
N HIS A 142 -12.38 -2.69 -0.70
CA HIS A 142 -13.68 -3.17 -1.14
C HIS A 142 -14.77 -2.17 -0.72
N THR A 143 -14.80 -1.02 -1.38
CA THR A 143 -15.75 0.06 -1.06
C THR A 143 -17.19 -0.35 -1.41
N THR A 144 -18.01 -0.61 -0.39
CA THR A 144 -19.31 -1.29 -0.52
C THR A 144 -20.23 -0.65 -1.56
N ASN A 145 -20.39 0.68 -1.52
CA ASN A 145 -21.27 1.39 -2.44
C ASN A 145 -20.71 1.43 -3.86
N LEU A 146 -19.39 1.57 -4.02
CA LEU A 146 -18.75 1.56 -5.34
C LEU A 146 -18.92 0.21 -6.02
N ILE A 147 -18.73 -0.89 -5.27
CA ILE A 147 -18.98 -2.25 -5.74
C ILE A 147 -20.45 -2.41 -6.12
N ALA A 148 -21.40 -1.93 -5.31
CA ALA A 148 -22.82 -2.02 -5.66
C ALA A 148 -23.14 -1.27 -6.98
N LEU A 149 -22.53 -0.11 -7.20
CA LEU A 149 -22.69 0.68 -8.43
C LEU A 149 -22.23 -0.07 -9.68
N THR A 150 -21.22 -0.96 -9.59
CA THR A 150 -20.77 -1.75 -10.75
C THR A 150 -21.80 -2.76 -11.26
N PHE A 151 -22.86 -3.04 -10.50
CA PHE A 151 -23.95 -3.92 -10.94
C PHE A 151 -25.13 -3.17 -11.58
N VAL A 152 -25.20 -1.85 -11.41
CA VAL A 152 -26.36 -1.05 -11.83
C VAL A 152 -26.01 0.06 -12.82
N LEU A 153 -24.74 0.48 -12.87
CA LEU A 153 -24.22 1.41 -13.87
C LEU A 153 -23.48 0.66 -15.00
N PRO A 154 -23.47 1.20 -16.23
CA PRO A 154 -22.57 0.73 -17.27
C PRO A 154 -21.11 0.78 -16.81
N LEU A 155 -20.33 -0.25 -17.12
CA LEU A 155 -18.89 -0.28 -16.89
C LEU A 155 -18.14 0.51 -17.97
N ASP A 156 -18.50 1.79 -18.08
CA ASP A 156 -17.92 2.80 -18.97
C ASP A 156 -17.38 3.94 -18.11
N ASP A 157 -16.14 4.36 -18.35
CA ASP A 157 -15.43 5.31 -17.49
C ASP A 157 -16.06 6.70 -17.50
N VAL A 158 -16.56 7.17 -18.65
CA VAL A 158 -17.23 8.46 -18.80
C VAL A 158 -18.54 8.48 -18.04
N VAL A 159 -19.39 7.45 -18.22
CA VAL A 159 -20.67 7.34 -17.49
C VAL A 159 -20.41 7.23 -15.99
N PHE A 160 -19.55 6.31 -15.57
CA PHE A 160 -19.32 6.05 -14.15
C PHE A 160 -18.74 7.29 -13.43
N THR A 161 -17.79 7.99 -14.06
CA THR A 161 -17.20 9.21 -13.50
C THR A 161 -18.24 10.32 -13.37
N ARG A 162 -19.08 10.51 -14.38
CA ARG A 162 -20.13 11.54 -14.36
C ARG A 162 -21.14 11.29 -13.24
N GLU A 163 -21.59 10.05 -13.06
CA GLU A 163 -22.53 9.71 -11.98
C GLU A 163 -21.93 10.02 -10.60
N LEU A 164 -20.65 9.70 -10.37
CA LEU A 164 -19.96 10.08 -9.13
C LEU A 164 -19.88 11.61 -8.93
N TRP A 165 -19.65 12.37 -10.00
CA TRP A 165 -19.62 13.83 -9.95
C TRP A 165 -20.98 14.45 -9.61
N GLU A 166 -22.08 13.85 -10.08
CA GLU A 166 -23.43 14.31 -9.78
C GLU A 166 -23.85 13.98 -8.33
N MET A 167 -23.32 12.90 -7.74
CA MET A 167 -23.65 12.47 -6.38
C MET A 167 -23.01 13.32 -5.27
N ALA A 168 -21.86 13.96 -5.53
CA ALA A 168 -21.18 14.81 -4.56
C ALA A 168 -20.44 15.97 -5.24
N THR A 169 -20.84 17.21 -4.91
CA THR A 169 -20.33 18.44 -5.55
C THR A 169 -18.81 18.61 -5.48
N GLU A 170 -18.15 18.01 -4.49
CA GLU A 170 -16.70 18.07 -4.35
C GLU A 170 -15.96 17.17 -5.35
N CYS A 171 -16.57 16.07 -5.83
CA CYS A 171 -15.90 15.12 -6.72
C CYS A 171 -15.38 15.69 -8.05
N PRO A 172 -16.05 16.67 -8.71
CA PRO A 172 -15.50 17.35 -9.88
C PRO A 172 -14.67 18.59 -9.57
N VAL A 173 -14.59 19.06 -8.32
CA VAL A 173 -14.06 20.41 -7.99
C VAL A 173 -12.85 20.38 -7.08
N VAL A 174 -12.73 19.41 -6.17
CA VAL A 174 -11.69 19.37 -5.14
C VAL A 174 -10.56 18.42 -5.58
N PHE A 175 -9.37 18.98 -5.83
CA PHE A 175 -8.14 18.25 -6.20
C PHE A 175 -6.91 18.80 -5.47
#